data_AF-A0A1H4AQ23-F1
#
_entry.id   AF-A0A1H4AQ23-F1
#
_cell.length_a   1.000
_cell.length_b   1.000
_cell.length_c   1.000
_cell.angle_alpha   90.00
_cell.angle_beta   90.00
_cell.angle_gamma   90.00
#
_symmetry.space_group_name_H-M   'P 1'
#
loop_
_entity.id
_entity.type
_entity.pdbx_description
1 polymer ?
#
loop_
_entity_poly.entity_id
_entity_poly.type
_entity_poly.pdbx_seq_one_letter_code
_entity_poly.pdbx_strand_id
1 'polypeptide(L)'
;MTTMQLNAELLRNMSIIAEDENLLRRATKYLRKLVAEKHEDPTLISKEEFFASLDRGEEEYRQGKTHRINSKEELNHFLNSL
;
A
#
# COMPACT_ATOMS: atom_id res chain seq x y z
N MET A 1 -16.12 1.84 -27.42
CA MET A 1 -15.10 2.90 -27.38
C MET A 1 -13.73 2.26 -27.22
N THR A 2 -12.72 2.78 -27.91
CA THR A 2 -11.32 2.37 -27.74
C THR A 2 -10.71 3.04 -26.52
N THR A 3 -9.59 2.49 -26.02
CA THR A 3 -8.81 3.11 -24.93
C THR A 3 -8.41 4.56 -25.25
N MET A 4 -8.07 4.83 -26.51
CA MET A 4 -7.71 6.17 -26.97
C MET A 4 -8.90 7.14 -26.89
N GLN A 5 -10.11 6.69 -27.26
CA GLN A 5 -11.33 7.49 -27.15
C GLN A 5 -11.68 7.79 -25.69
N LEU A 6 -11.58 6.79 -24.80
CA LEU A 6 -11.81 6.97 -23.37
C LEU A 6 -10.79 7.92 -22.72
N ASN A 7 -9.52 7.85 -23.12
CA ASN A 7 -8.48 8.77 -22.62
C ASN A 7 -8.75 10.22 -23.05
N ALA A 8 -9.14 10.43 -24.31
CA ALA A 8 -9.50 11.76 -24.80
C ALA A 8 -10.72 12.33 -24.07
N GLU A 9 -11.72 11.50 -23.80
CA GLU A 9 -12.91 11.89 -23.06
C GLU A 9 -12.60 12.23 -21.60
N LEU A 10 -11.76 11.43 -20.93
CA LEU A 10 -11.30 11.70 -19.57
C LEU A 10 -10.60 13.07 -19.47
N LEU A 11 -9.65 13.34 -20.37
CA LEU A 11 -8.92 14.60 -20.38
C LEU A 11 -9.85 15.79 -20.61
N ARG A 12 -10.79 15.67 -21.56
CA ARG A 12 -11.80 16.70 -21.83
C ARG A 12 -12.67 16.97 -20.61
N ASN A 13 -13.18 15.94 -19.95
CA ASN A 13 -14.04 16.08 -18.78
C ASN A 13 -13.27 16.69 -17.60
N MET A 14 -11.98 16.36 -17.44
CA MET A 14 -11.13 16.97 -16.42
C MET A 14 -10.91 18.46 -16.65
N SER A 15 -10.75 18.91 -17.91
CA SER A 15 -10.67 20.34 -18.23
C SER A 15 -11.94 21.09 -17.82
N ILE A 16 -13.12 20.51 -18.06
CA ILE A 16 -14.40 21.12 -17.67
C ILE A 16 -14.54 21.17 -16.14
N ILE A 17 -14.17 20.09 -15.46
CA ILE A 17 -14.27 19.99 -13.99
C ILE A 17 -13.29 20.94 -13.29
N ALA A 18 -12.12 21.21 -13.89
CA ALA A 18 -11.08 22.04 -13.29
C ALA A 18 -11.50 23.50 -13.05
N GLU A 19 -12.54 23.98 -13.72
CA GLU A 19 -13.10 25.32 -13.53
C GLU A 19 -13.88 25.47 -12.21
N ASP A 20 -14.27 24.36 -11.57
CA ASP A 20 -14.98 24.33 -10.27
C ASP A 20 -14.17 23.55 -9.22
N GLU A 21 -13.71 24.25 -8.17
CA GLU A 21 -12.87 23.65 -7.12
C GLU A 21 -13.56 22.48 -6.39
N ASN A 22 -14.87 22.57 -6.15
CA ASN A 22 -15.61 21.53 -5.43
C ASN A 22 -15.72 20.26 -6.29
N LEU A 23 -15.98 20.41 -7.59
CA LEU A 23 -15.99 19.28 -8.52
C LEU A 23 -14.60 18.68 -8.69
N LEU A 24 -13.56 19.51 -8.83
CA LEU A 24 -12.17 19.07 -8.94
C LEU A 24 -11.69 18.30 -7.72
N ARG A 25 -12.05 18.76 -6.51
CA ARG A 25 -11.74 18.08 -5.25
C ARG A 25 -12.38 16.69 -5.19
N ARG A 26 -13.65 16.59 -5.60
CA ARG A 26 -14.37 15.30 -5.67
C ARG A 26 -13.73 14.37 -6.70
N ALA A 27 -13.48 14.84 -7.92
CA ALA A 27 -12.85 14.06 -8.98
C ALA A 27 -11.47 13.53 -8.56
N THR A 28 -10.64 14.39 -7.94
CA THR A 28 -9.32 14.02 -7.43
C THR A 28 -9.40 12.93 -6.35
N LYS A 29 -10.38 12.99 -5.45
CA LYS A 29 -10.60 11.95 -4.43
C LYS A 29 -10.92 10.59 -5.06
N TYR A 30 -11.80 10.56 -6.06
CA TYR A 30 -12.15 9.33 -6.77
C TYR A 30 -10.97 8.77 -7.57
N LEU A 31 -10.23 9.61 -8.29
CA LEU A 31 -9.03 9.18 -9.02
C LEU A 31 -7.98 8.58 -8.09
N ARG A 32 -7.74 9.19 -6.92
CA ARG A 32 -6.83 8.61 -5.90
C ARG A 32 -7.29 7.24 -5.42
N LYS A 33 -8.60 7.02 -5.26
CA LYS A 33 -9.16 5.72 -4.88
C LYS A 33 -8.91 4.67 -5.97
N LEU A 34 -9.19 5.00 -7.23
CA LEU A 34 -8.94 4.10 -8.37
C LEU A 34 -7.45 3.78 -8.55
N VAL A 35 -6.59 4.76 -8.33
CA VAL A 35 -5.13 4.59 -8.32
C VAL A 35 -4.74 3.66 -7.17
N ALA A 36 -5.26 3.85 -5.96
CA ALA A 36 -5.02 2.96 -4.84
C ALA A 36 -5.54 1.53 -5.08
N GLU A 37 -6.71 1.35 -5.71
CA GLU A 37 -7.25 0.04 -6.09
C GLU A 37 -6.37 -0.65 -7.14
N LYS A 38 -5.86 0.11 -8.14
CA LYS A 38 -4.90 -0.41 -9.11
C LYS A 38 -3.54 -0.75 -8.47
N HIS A 39 -3.18 -0.03 -7.41
CA HIS A 39 -1.99 -0.22 -6.61
C HIS A 39 -2.29 -0.96 -5.30
N GLU A 40 -3.34 -1.80 -5.23
CA GLU A 40 -3.44 -2.85 -4.22
C GLU A 40 -2.25 -3.79 -4.46
N ASP A 41 -1.11 -3.37 -3.92
CA ASP A 41 0.11 -4.11 -3.92
C ASP A 41 -0.14 -5.32 -3.02
N PRO A 42 -0.07 -6.54 -3.55
CA PRO A 42 -0.32 -7.75 -2.76
C PRO A 42 0.68 -7.92 -1.61
N THR A 43 1.72 -7.07 -1.53
CA THR A 43 2.67 -7.01 -0.41
C THR A 43 2.25 -6.06 0.72
N LEU A 44 1.25 -5.20 0.51
CA LEU A 44 0.75 -4.29 1.53
C LEU A 44 -0.34 -4.96 2.37
N ILE A 45 -0.16 -4.90 3.69
CA ILE A 45 -1.17 -5.31 4.68
C ILE A 45 -1.95 -4.10 5.17
N SER A 46 -3.17 -4.31 5.64
CA SER A 46 -3.97 -3.28 6.29
C SER A 46 -3.32 -2.78 7.58
N LYS A 47 -3.75 -1.62 8.07
CA LYS A 47 -3.29 -1.06 9.34
C LYS A 47 -3.59 -2.02 10.50
N GLU A 48 -4.77 -2.63 10.47
CA GLU A 48 -5.23 -3.59 11.45
C GLU A 48 -4.37 -4.85 11.45
N GLU A 49 -4.05 -5.40 10.27
CA GLU A 49 -3.14 -6.55 10.14
C GLU A 49 -1.71 -6.24 10.59
N PHE A 50 -1.24 -5.00 10.35
CA PHE A 50 0.05 -4.54 10.85
C PHE A 50 0.10 -4.57 12.39
N PHE A 51 -0.88 -3.97 13.08
CA PHE A 51 -0.89 -4.00 14.55
C PHE A 51 -1.07 -5.43 15.09
N ALA A 52 -1.90 -6.26 14.46
CA ALA A 52 -2.02 -7.67 14.83
C ALA A 52 -0.70 -8.45 14.65
N SER A 53 0.16 -8.05 13.71
CA SER A 53 1.50 -8.65 13.57
C SER A 53 2.45 -8.27 14.72
N LEU A 54 2.35 -7.03 15.22
CA LEU A 54 3.14 -6.56 16.36
C LEU A 54 2.73 -7.28 17.65
N ASP A 55 1.42 -7.40 17.89
CA ASP A 55 0.88 -8.09 19.06
C ASP A 55 1.34 -9.56 19.09
N ARG A 56 1.33 -10.24 17.93
CA ARG A 56 1.86 -11.60 17.79
C ARG A 56 3.36 -11.67 18.09
N GLY A 57 4.15 -10.75 17.54
CA GLY A 57 5.60 -10.72 17.79
C GLY A 57 5.93 -10.46 19.26
N GLU A 58 5.16 -9.62 19.96
CA GLU A 58 5.33 -9.40 21.39
C GLU A 58 5.00 -10.65 22.21
N GLU A 59 3.93 -11.36 21.85
CA GLU A 59 3.56 -12.61 22.51
C GLU A 59 4.62 -13.72 22.28
N GLU A 60 5.13 -13.85 21.06
CA GLU A 60 6.23 -14.77 20.74
C GLU A 60 7.50 -14.43 21.54
N TYR A 61 7.81 -13.15 21.70
CA TYR A 61 8.89 -12.69 22.55
C TYR A 61 8.70 -13.11 24.02
N ARG A 62 7.51 -12.89 24.58
CA ARG A 62 7.18 -13.29 25.97
C ARG A 62 7.23 -14.81 26.15
N GLN A 63 6.87 -15.57 25.13
CA GLN A 63 6.97 -17.04 25.11
C GLN A 63 8.40 -17.56 24.86
N GLY A 64 9.38 -16.69 24.67
CA GLY A 64 10.77 -17.05 24.39
C GLY A 64 10.99 -17.66 23.00
N LYS A 65 10.04 -17.52 22.07
CA LYS A 65 10.12 -17.99 20.68
C LYS A 65 10.93 -17.02 19.81
N THR A 66 12.13 -16.68 20.26
CA THR A 66 12.98 -15.66 19.65
C THR A 66 14.34 -16.23 19.27
N HIS A 67 14.87 -15.83 18.13
CA HIS A 67 16.28 -16.04 17.81
C HIS A 67 17.10 -14.85 18.30
N ARG A 68 18.07 -15.12 19.18
CA ARG A 68 19.05 -14.12 19.60
C ARG A 68 20.26 -14.19 18.68
N ILE A 69 20.60 -13.07 18.08
CA ILE A 69 21.73 -12.93 17.16
C ILE A 69 22.73 -11.98 17.81
N ASN A 70 23.98 -12.42 17.98
CA ASN A 70 25.00 -11.68 18.72
C ASN A 70 26.11 -11.12 17.82
N SER A 71 26.12 -11.48 16.54
CA SER A 71 27.11 -11.00 15.57
C SER A 71 26.50 -10.78 14.19
N LYS A 72 27.23 -10.03 13.36
CA LYS A 72 26.85 -9.78 11.96
C LYS A 72 26.91 -11.07 11.14
N GLU A 73 27.87 -11.93 11.44
CA GLU A 73 28.08 -13.23 10.81
C GLU A 73 26.91 -14.18 11.10
N GLU A 74 26.45 -14.24 12.36
CA GLU A 74 25.25 -14.99 12.75
C GLU A 74 24.00 -14.46 12.05
N LEU A 75 23.85 -13.14 11.95
CA LEU A 75 22.73 -12.52 11.24
C LEU A 75 22.69 -12.95 9.77
N ASN A 76 23.83 -12.85 9.08
CA ASN A 76 23.92 -13.22 7.68
C ASN A 76 23.62 -14.70 7.45
N HIS A 77 24.13 -15.58 8.33
CA HIS A 77 23.84 -17.01 8.24
C HIS A 77 22.34 -17.29 8.43
N PHE A 78 21.72 -16.66 9.43
CA PHE A 78 20.28 -16.80 9.67
C PHE A 78 19.46 -16.35 8.47
N LEU A 79 19.71 -15.16 7.93
CA LEU A 79 18.99 -14.62 6.78
C LEU A 79 19.13 -15.49 5.52
N ASN A 80 20.30 -16.10 5.31
CA ASN A 80 20.53 -17.02 4.19
C ASN A 80 19.85 -18.39 4.36
N SER A 81 19.36 -18.70 5.57
CA SER A 81 18.69 -19.96 5.89
C SER A 81 17.15 -19.86 5.93
N LEU A 82 16.61 -18.65 5.81
CA LEU A 82 15.17 -18.37 5.68
C LEU A 82 14.70 -18.63 4.25
#